data_AF-A0A382HZ99-F1
#
_entry.id   AF-A0A382HZ99-F1
#
_cell.length_a   1.000
_cell.length_b   1.000
_cell.length_c   1.000
_cell.angle_alpha   90.00
_cell.angle_beta   90.00
_cell.angle_gamma   90.00
#
_symmetry.space_group_name_H-M   'P 1'
#
loop_
_entity.id
_entity.type
_entity.pdbx_description
1 polymer ?
#
loop_
_entity_poly.entity_id
_entity_poly.type
_entity_poly.pdbx_seq_one_letter_code
_entity_poly.pdbx_strand_id
1 'polypeptide(L)'
;MSFADLKKQSSLGSLTAKLVKEVEKANTSGGGGDERLWKPELDKTGNGYAVIRFLPAPENEEFPWAKMYTHAFQGPGGWYIENSLTTNGQKDPVSDYNRELWNSGNESDKDVVRKQKRKLSYYSNIYVVKDPTNPSNEGKVFLFK
;
A
#
# COMPACT_ATOMS: atom_id res chain seq x y z
N MET A 1 -27.53 -26.75 -18.20
CA MET A 1 -26.27 -26.98 -17.46
C MET A 1 -26.56 -28.03 -16.39
N SER A 2 -26.02 -29.25 -16.53
CA SER A 2 -26.30 -30.36 -15.63
C SER A 2 -25.41 -30.32 -14.38
N PHE A 3 -25.89 -30.83 -13.25
CA PHE A 3 -25.12 -30.93 -11.99
C PHE A 3 -23.83 -31.76 -12.15
N ALA A 4 -23.82 -32.67 -13.12
CA ALA A 4 -22.63 -33.45 -13.49
C ALA A 4 -21.53 -32.59 -14.16
N ASP A 5 -21.91 -31.53 -14.87
CA ASP A 5 -20.97 -30.63 -15.55
C ASP A 5 -20.23 -29.73 -14.54
N LEU A 6 -20.93 -29.29 -13.48
CA LEU A 6 -20.35 -28.52 -12.38
C LEU A 6 -19.31 -29.32 -11.58
N LYS A 7 -19.54 -30.62 -11.39
CA LYS A 7 -18.63 -31.50 -10.63
C LYS A 7 -17.34 -31.84 -11.39
N LYS A 8 -17.39 -31.86 -12.73
CA LYS A 8 -16.20 -32.01 -13.59
C LYS A 8 -15.37 -30.72 -13.65
N GLN A 9 -15.99 -29.55 -13.55
CA GLN A 9 -15.25 -28.30 -13.45
C GLN A 9 -14.53 -28.16 -12.10
N SER A 10 -15.11 -28.66 -11.00
CA SER A 10 -14.53 -28.57 -9.66
C SER A 10 -13.35 -29.53 -9.39
N SER A 11 -13.13 -30.55 -10.21
CA SER A 11 -12.03 -31.50 -9.98
C SER A 11 -10.68 -30.96 -10.45
N LEU A 12 -10.02 -30.26 -9.52
CA LEU A 12 -8.60 -30.45 -9.16
C LEU A 12 -7.50 -29.98 -10.12
N GLY A 13 -7.68 -28.84 -10.77
CA GLY A 13 -6.52 -28.11 -11.29
C GLY A 13 -6.84 -26.81 -12.00
N SER A 14 -7.93 -26.75 -12.77
CA SER A 14 -8.24 -25.57 -13.57
C SER A 14 -8.79 -24.40 -12.74
N LEU A 15 -9.62 -24.68 -11.71
CA LEU A 15 -10.12 -23.63 -10.82
C LEU A 15 -9.02 -23.10 -9.90
N THR A 16 -8.16 -23.96 -9.35
CA THR A 16 -7.03 -23.53 -8.52
C THR A 16 -6.02 -22.72 -9.34
N ALA A 17 -5.69 -23.16 -10.56
CA ALA A 17 -4.81 -22.40 -11.46
C ALA A 17 -5.43 -21.07 -11.89
N LYS A 18 -6.74 -21.01 -12.14
CA LYS A 18 -7.44 -19.74 -12.38
C LYS A 18 -7.44 -18.85 -11.13
N LEU A 19 -7.66 -19.41 -9.94
CA LEU A 19 -7.62 -18.66 -8.70
C LEU A 19 -6.22 -18.08 -8.45
N VAL A 20 -5.17 -18.91 -8.60
CA VAL A 20 -3.78 -18.49 -8.48
C VAL A 20 -3.45 -17.42 -9.52
N LYS A 21 -3.88 -17.59 -10.77
CA LYS A 21 -3.64 -16.61 -11.83
C LYS A 21 -4.40 -15.28 -11.62
N GLU A 22 -5.60 -15.32 -11.05
CA GLU A 22 -6.34 -14.12 -10.68
C GLU A 22 -5.76 -13.46 -9.41
N VAL A 23 -5.22 -14.23 -8.45
CA VAL A 23 -4.46 -13.71 -7.30
C VAL A 23 -3.13 -13.08 -7.74
N GLU A 24 -2.41 -13.69 -8.67
CA GLU A 24 -1.20 -13.14 -9.27
C GLU A 24 -1.51 -11.85 -10.05
N LYS A 25 -2.60 -11.82 -10.83
CA LYS A 25 -3.07 -10.59 -11.51
C LYS A 25 -3.50 -9.49 -10.54
N ALA A 26 -4.14 -9.83 -9.42
CA ALA A 26 -4.48 -8.86 -8.39
C ALA A 26 -3.23 -8.27 -7.71
N ASN A 27 -2.15 -9.05 -7.60
CA ASN A 27 -0.85 -8.58 -7.11
C ASN A 27 -0.06 -7.77 -8.14
N THR A 28 -0.30 -7.96 -9.44
CA THR A 28 0.40 -7.22 -10.53
C THR A 28 -0.38 -6.01 -11.06
N SER A 29 -1.63 -5.80 -10.65
CA SER A 29 -2.47 -4.66 -11.08
C SER A 29 -2.28 -3.39 -10.24
N GLY A 30 -1.15 -3.25 -9.53
CA GLY A 30 -0.70 -1.97 -8.95
C GLY A 30 -0.10 -1.00 -9.98
N GLY A 31 -0.36 -1.21 -11.28
CA GLY A 31 0.19 -0.48 -12.44
C GLY A 31 -0.38 0.93 -12.66
N GLY A 32 -0.62 1.66 -11.58
CA GLY A 32 -0.93 3.09 -11.55
C GLY A 32 -0.10 3.80 -10.48
N GLY A 33 1.14 3.34 -10.29
CA GLY A 33 2.07 3.92 -9.32
C GLY A 33 2.61 5.26 -9.81
N ASP A 34 2.83 6.18 -8.88
CA ASP A 34 3.57 7.42 -9.14
C ASP A 34 4.98 7.09 -9.64
N GLU A 35 5.31 7.44 -10.88
CA GLU A 35 6.61 7.17 -11.53
C GLU A 35 7.79 7.81 -10.77
N ARG A 36 7.51 8.80 -9.93
CA ARG A 36 8.51 9.43 -9.07
C ARG A 36 8.94 8.56 -7.90
N LEU A 37 8.14 7.55 -7.53
CA LEU A 37 8.42 6.65 -6.41
C LEU A 37 9.35 5.51 -6.85
N TRP A 38 10.54 5.49 -6.27
CA TRP A 38 11.43 4.34 -6.40
C TRP A 38 11.05 3.26 -5.38
N LYS A 39 11.11 2.01 -5.82
CA LYS A 39 10.95 0.81 -4.99
C LYS A 39 12.02 -0.21 -5.39
N PRO A 40 12.63 -0.91 -4.43
CA PRO A 40 13.55 -1.99 -4.78
C PRO A 40 12.78 -3.10 -5.47
N GLU A 41 13.26 -3.54 -6.63
CA GLU A 41 12.74 -4.75 -7.27
C GLU A 41 13.25 -5.98 -6.51
N LEU A 42 12.34 -6.93 -6.29
CA LEU A 42 12.63 -8.17 -5.60
C LEU A 42 12.96 -9.25 -6.62
N ASP A 43 13.95 -10.09 -6.32
CA ASP A 43 14.24 -11.28 -7.08
C ASP A 43 13.12 -12.34 -6.93
N LYS A 44 13.25 -13.46 -7.66
CA LYS A 44 12.27 -14.55 -7.62
C LYS A 44 12.11 -15.19 -6.23
N THR A 45 13.06 -14.98 -5.33
CA THR A 45 13.03 -15.48 -3.95
C THR A 45 12.43 -14.46 -2.98
N GLY A 46 12.03 -13.27 -3.46
CA GLY A 46 11.48 -12.19 -2.67
C GLY A 46 12.54 -11.31 -2.01
N ASN A 47 13.82 -11.46 -2.36
CA ASN A 47 14.91 -10.67 -1.81
C ASN A 47 15.27 -9.51 -2.73
N GLY A 48 15.57 -8.34 -2.16
CA GLY A 48 16.01 -7.17 -2.92
C GLY A 48 17.17 -6.49 -2.20
N TYR A 49 18.12 -5.97 -2.97
CA TYR A 49 19.25 -5.21 -2.44
C TYR A 49 19.54 -4.02 -3.32
N ALA A 50 19.65 -2.84 -2.71
CA ALA A 50 20.08 -1.61 -3.35
C ALA A 50 20.82 -0.74 -2.33
N VAL A 51 21.66 0.16 -2.81
CA VAL A 51 22.32 1.19 -2.00
C VAL A 51 21.71 2.53 -2.38
N ILE A 52 21.04 3.16 -1.41
CA ILE A 52 20.41 4.47 -1.58
C ILE A 52 21.00 5.44 -0.56
N ARG A 53 20.95 6.72 -0.89
CA ARG A 53 21.34 7.83 -0.01
C ARG A 53 20.16 8.75 0.17
N PHE A 54 19.69 8.92 1.41
CA PHE A 54 18.72 9.96 1.74
C PHE A 54 19.33 11.34 1.52
N LEU A 55 18.58 12.21 0.85
CA LEU A 55 18.98 13.58 0.56
C LEU A 55 18.60 14.51 1.72
N PRO A 56 19.34 15.63 1.90
CA PRO A 56 18.99 16.63 2.89
C PRO A 56 17.68 17.35 2.54
N ALA A 57 17.21 18.19 3.46
CA ALA A 57 16.02 19.01 3.24
C ALA A 57 16.22 19.95 2.03
N PRO A 58 15.23 20.06 1.13
CA PRO A 58 15.22 21.06 0.07
C PRO A 58 15.26 22.49 0.63
N GLU A 59 15.56 23.47 -0.22
CA GLU A 59 15.49 24.88 0.16
C GLU A 59 14.09 25.25 0.67
N ASN A 60 14.04 25.92 1.83
CA ASN A 60 12.82 26.35 2.53
C ASN A 60 12.00 25.25 3.22
N GLU A 61 12.52 24.02 3.32
CA GLU A 61 11.93 22.97 4.14
C GLU A 61 12.78 22.69 5.38
N GLU A 62 12.13 22.50 6.54
CA GLU A 62 12.82 22.20 7.80
C GLU A 62 13.29 20.74 7.88
N PHE A 63 12.53 19.82 7.26
CA PHE A 63 12.76 18.39 7.36
C PHE A 63 13.08 17.76 5.99
N PRO A 64 13.97 16.75 5.92
CA PRO A 64 14.28 16.02 4.69
C PRO A 64 13.20 14.99 4.30
N TRP A 65 12.03 15.05 4.93
CA TRP A 65 10.92 14.13 4.74
C TRP A 65 9.58 14.80 4.99
N ALA A 66 8.53 14.24 4.38
CA ALA A 66 7.14 14.58 4.65
C ALA A 66 6.42 13.40 5.32
N LYS A 67 5.61 13.68 6.34
CA LYS A 67 4.68 12.70 6.94
C LYS A 67 3.36 12.72 6.19
N MET A 68 2.78 11.54 5.98
CA MET A 68 1.44 11.39 5.41
C MET A 68 0.66 10.33 6.19
N TYR A 69 -0.52 10.68 6.66
CA TYR A 69 -1.47 9.72 7.19
C TYR A 69 -2.48 9.32 6.12
N THR A 70 -2.77 8.03 5.98
CA THR A 70 -3.78 7.52 5.06
C THR A 70 -4.69 6.50 5.71
N HIS A 71 -5.93 6.43 5.27
CA HIS A 71 -6.85 5.35 5.57
C HIS A 71 -6.89 4.39 4.38
N ALA A 72 -6.91 3.08 4.65
CA ALA A 72 -6.98 2.05 3.62
C ALA A 72 -7.71 0.84 4.19
N PHE A 73 -9.03 0.77 4.00
CA PHE A 73 -9.88 -0.30 4.52
C PHE A 73 -11.04 -0.61 3.58
N GLN A 74 -11.62 -1.80 3.71
CA GLN A 74 -12.80 -2.20 2.95
C GLN A 74 -14.05 -2.02 3.81
N GLY A 75 -14.99 -1.22 3.33
CA GLY A 75 -16.31 -1.00 3.92
C GLY A 75 -17.44 -1.57 3.05
N PRO A 76 -18.70 -1.32 3.42
CA PRO A 76 -19.88 -1.81 2.68
C PRO A 76 -19.93 -1.34 1.22
N GLY A 77 -19.38 -0.15 0.93
CA GLY A 77 -19.31 0.43 -0.41
C GLY A 77 -18.03 0.06 -1.19
N GLY A 78 -17.20 -0.85 -0.70
CA GLY A 78 -15.92 -1.21 -1.30
C GLY A 78 -14.71 -0.59 -0.56
N TRP A 79 -13.63 -0.35 -1.29
CA TRP A 79 -12.39 0.19 -0.72
C TRP A 79 -12.49 1.68 -0.45
N TYR A 80 -12.11 2.08 0.75
CA TYR A 80 -11.82 3.47 1.12
C TYR A 80 -10.32 3.62 1.26
N ILE A 81 -9.69 4.31 0.30
CA ILE A 81 -8.25 4.55 0.27
C ILE A 81 -8.04 6.05 0.08
N GLU A 82 -7.85 6.78 1.18
CA GLU A 82 -7.80 8.25 1.16
C GLU A 82 -6.76 8.80 2.12
N ASN A 83 -6.28 10.00 1.83
CA ASN A 83 -5.40 10.74 2.73
C ASN A 83 -6.20 11.29 3.93
N SER A 84 -5.60 11.23 5.11
CA SER A 84 -6.21 11.78 6.31
C SER A 84 -5.90 13.27 6.46
N LEU A 85 -6.92 14.06 6.75
CA LEU A 85 -6.81 15.50 7.04
C LEU A 85 -5.97 15.78 8.30
N THR A 86 -5.82 14.78 9.16
CA THR A 86 -4.95 14.87 10.34
C THR A 86 -3.47 15.05 10.00
N THR A 87 -3.05 14.76 8.76
CA THR A 87 -1.72 15.11 8.25
C THR A 87 -1.44 16.60 8.39
N ASN A 88 -2.46 17.44 8.17
CA ASN A 88 -2.38 18.89 8.27
C ASN A 88 -2.90 19.41 9.63
N GLY A 89 -3.05 18.53 10.63
CA GLY A 89 -3.60 18.88 11.93
C GLY A 89 -5.11 19.20 11.93
N GLN A 90 -5.81 18.92 10.83
CA GLN A 90 -7.24 19.18 10.70
C GLN A 90 -8.09 18.02 11.24
N LYS A 91 -9.39 18.28 11.43
CA LYS A 91 -10.36 17.25 11.79
C LYS A 91 -10.62 16.33 10.61
N ASP A 92 -10.70 15.04 10.88
CA ASP A 92 -10.80 14.00 9.87
C ASP A 92 -12.06 13.15 10.14
N PRO A 93 -13.01 13.06 9.20
CA PRO A 93 -14.29 12.40 9.43
C PRO A 93 -14.16 10.93 9.86
N VAL A 94 -13.20 10.20 9.30
CA VAL A 94 -12.96 8.79 9.65
C VAL A 94 -12.40 8.69 11.07
N SER A 95 -11.51 9.59 11.44
CA SER A 95 -10.93 9.66 12.79
C SER A 95 -11.99 10.04 13.83
N ASP A 96 -12.90 10.95 13.51
CA ASP A 96 -14.00 11.35 14.39
C ASP A 96 -15.02 10.21 14.55
N TYR A 97 -15.44 9.57 13.46
CA TYR A 97 -16.30 8.38 13.51
C TYR A 97 -15.67 7.23 14.31
N ASN A 98 -14.38 6.98 14.11
CA ASN A 98 -13.65 5.96 14.87
C ASN A 98 -13.59 6.26 16.38
N ARG A 99 -13.61 7.53 16.77
CA ARG A 99 -13.63 7.91 18.19
C ARG A 99 -14.97 7.52 18.83
N GLU A 100 -16.09 7.72 18.13
CA GLU A 100 -17.41 7.31 18.60
C GLU A 100 -17.48 5.79 18.77
N LEU A 101 -17.05 5.05 17.76
CA LEU A 101 -16.97 3.58 17.80
C LEU A 101 -16.06 3.05 18.91
N TRP A 102 -14.90 3.68 19.12
CA TRP A 102 -13.98 3.26 20.18
C TRP A 102 -14.58 3.46 21.58
N ASN A 103 -15.31 4.57 21.76
CA ASN A 103 -15.91 4.94 23.03
C ASN A 103 -17.24 4.21 23.31
N SER A 104 -17.82 3.51 22.34
CA SER A 104 -19.03 2.69 22.57
C SER A 104 -18.77 1.56 23.57
N GLY A 105 -17.51 1.13 23.71
CA GLY A 105 -17.08 0.05 24.59
C GLY A 105 -17.26 -1.35 24.00
N ASN A 106 -18.01 -1.49 22.90
CA ASN A 106 -18.23 -2.77 22.23
C ASN A 106 -16.96 -3.26 21.51
N GLU A 107 -16.64 -4.55 21.64
CA GLU A 107 -15.45 -5.09 20.98
C GLU A 107 -15.59 -5.16 19.45
N SER A 108 -16.81 -5.39 18.94
CA SER A 108 -17.11 -5.34 17.51
C SER A 108 -16.79 -3.98 16.88
N ASP A 109 -17.07 -2.90 17.59
CA ASP A 109 -16.83 -1.54 17.12
C ASP A 109 -15.33 -1.23 17.13
N LYS A 110 -14.60 -1.71 18.15
CA LYS A 110 -13.14 -1.61 18.18
C LYS A 110 -12.47 -2.37 17.05
N ASP A 111 -13.01 -3.52 16.64
CA ASP A 111 -12.52 -4.25 15.48
C ASP A 111 -12.69 -3.47 14.17
N VAL A 112 -13.78 -2.72 14.03
CA VAL A 112 -13.97 -1.78 12.92
C VAL A 112 -12.91 -0.68 12.99
N VAL A 113 -12.71 -0.05 14.15
CA VAL A 113 -11.70 1.01 14.34
C VAL A 113 -10.29 0.51 14.00
N ARG A 114 -9.92 -0.69 14.42
CA ARG A 114 -8.60 -1.29 14.11
C ARG A 114 -8.38 -1.44 12.61
N LYS A 115 -9.41 -1.81 11.85
CA LYS A 115 -9.35 -1.90 10.38
C LYS A 115 -9.28 -0.53 9.73
N GLN A 116 -10.01 0.46 10.27
CA GLN A 116 -10.09 1.81 9.72
C GLN A 116 -8.93 2.73 10.14
N LYS A 117 -8.16 2.35 11.16
CA LYS A 117 -7.07 3.15 11.72
C LYS A 117 -6.12 3.65 10.63
N ARG A 118 -5.78 4.95 10.71
CA ARG A 118 -4.82 5.58 9.80
C ARG A 118 -3.43 4.94 9.88
N LYS A 119 -2.78 4.81 8.74
CA LYS A 119 -1.40 4.35 8.58
C LYS A 119 -0.51 5.58 8.37
N LEU A 120 0.62 5.62 9.06
CA LEU A 120 1.63 6.66 8.86
C LEU A 120 2.64 6.19 7.80
N SER A 121 2.92 7.04 6.83
CA SER A 121 4.02 6.87 5.88
C SER A 121 4.90 8.10 5.90
N TYR A 122 6.17 7.90 5.52
CA TYR A 122 7.14 8.96 5.32
C TYR A 122 7.51 9.01 3.86
N TYR A 123 7.73 10.19 3.32
CA TYR A 123 8.23 10.38 1.97
C TYR A 123 9.52 11.18 2.04
N SER A 124 10.57 10.76 1.35
CA SER A 124 11.86 11.45 1.33
C SER A 124 12.49 11.38 -0.06
N ASN A 125 13.30 12.38 -0.40
CA ASN A 125 14.10 12.35 -1.61
C ASN A 125 15.32 11.45 -1.39
N ILE A 126 15.58 10.55 -2.34
CA ILE A 126 16.73 9.65 -2.32
C ILE A 126 17.54 9.80 -3.60
N TYR A 127 18.85 9.62 -3.48
CA TYR A 127 19.76 9.39 -4.59
C TYR A 127 20.11 7.90 -4.64
N VAL A 128 19.92 7.27 -5.80
CA VAL A 128 20.22 5.85 -5.99
C VAL A 128 21.70 5.69 -6.30
N VAL A 129 22.45 5.07 -5.38
CA VAL A 129 23.90 4.83 -5.53
C VAL A 129 24.16 3.54 -6.29
N LYS A 130 23.42 2.48 -5.96
CA LYS A 130 23.53 1.17 -6.62
C LYS A 130 22.19 0.47 -6.64
N ASP A 131 21.75 0.02 -7.80
CA ASP A 131 20.50 -0.71 -8.02
C ASP A 131 20.76 -1.86 -9.00
N PRO A 132 21.23 -3.02 -8.51
CA PRO A 132 21.64 -4.14 -9.35
C PRO A 132 20.52 -4.70 -10.25
N THR A 133 19.27 -4.59 -9.83
CA THR A 133 18.11 -5.08 -10.59
C THR A 133 17.67 -4.06 -11.64
N ASN A 134 17.84 -2.76 -11.36
CA ASN A 134 17.58 -1.69 -12.32
C ASN A 134 18.73 -0.67 -12.40
N PRO A 135 19.87 -1.00 -13.07
CA PRO A 135 21.04 -0.12 -13.12
C PRO A 135 20.77 1.24 -13.77
N SER A 136 19.70 1.38 -14.55
CA SER A 136 19.27 2.64 -15.15
C SER A 136 18.78 3.67 -14.13
N ASN A 137 18.50 3.27 -12.88
CA ASN A 137 18.13 4.15 -11.79
C ASN A 137 19.35 4.79 -11.11
N GLU A 138 20.54 4.18 -11.25
CA GLU A 138 21.76 4.66 -10.60
C GLU A 138 22.10 6.08 -11.06
N GLY A 139 22.45 6.95 -10.11
CA GLY A 139 22.74 8.35 -10.38
C GLY A 139 21.52 9.28 -10.43
N LYS A 140 20.30 8.74 -10.30
CA LYS A 140 19.06 9.53 -10.34
C LYS A 140 18.49 9.76 -8.94
N VAL A 141 17.60 10.76 -8.88
CA VAL A 141 16.86 11.15 -7.68
C VAL A 141 15.41 10.73 -7.81
N PHE A 142 14.86 10.14 -6.75
CA PHE A 142 13.48 9.67 -6.66
C PHE A 142 12.87 9.97 -5.29
N LEU A 143 11.55 9.80 -5.18
CA LEU A 143 10.86 9.71 -3.90
C LEU A 143 10.94 8.28 -3.36
N PHE A 144 11.17 8.17 -2.05
CA PHE A 144 11.09 6.91 -1.31
C PHE A 144 9.96 6.99 -0.29
N LYS A 145 9.19 5.90 -0.16
CA LYS A 145 8.06 5.76 0.76
C LYS A 145 8.23 4.53 1.66
#